data_AF-G0U6E1-F1
#
_entry.id   AF-G0U6E1-F1
#
_cell.length_a   1.000
_cell.length_b   1.000
_cell.length_c   1.000
_cell.angle_alpha   90.00
_cell.angle_beta   90.00
_cell.angle_gamma   90.00
#
_symmetry.space_group_name_H-M   'P 1'
#
loop_
_entity.id
_entity.type
_entity.pdbx_description
1 polymer ?
#
loop_
_entity_poly.entity_id
_entity_poly.type
_entity_poly.pdbx_seq_one_letter_code
_entity_poly.pdbx_strand_id
1 'polypeptide(L)'
;MSSSDGRSLSELHEKGNAAFKSGLFDDAIRLYTEALFINPQEASLLSNRSAAYIKKMEFHKAVQDAEAAVAIDKMYTKAYTRLHSALCHLGRFGEAVQRLCSIITLLKNSGAPKEDVETLRRLLPDAQEGARAVETARRLLEERNFSEAERVLKETSLAFPECFLVTIMMGEARASQQPELVLRTLAPFGQTHGSDTTYLYVRALASYHLGQDGFPTAQAILRQVIGMDPDNRKASELLKKVRAIESYKAEGNTAFQKNRLNDAISSYKAAVDVDPSNVKMVAVLRGNLAAAKMKLKDFSGALLDCEFAIKNGAESAKLFARRARIQEALNNYDEALRDIQKAASMDSSYNNEVHQIKVNARSAKRKDYYKVLGLSAQEADDAAIKRAYKKGCLQWHPDKWANASDEERTHAEKMFKEVGEAFSILSDPQKKQLYDSGQLDNASGVGNEGGRFSASSEDLLNVMNMMFQGSFGGGLGPSQKFFFSNGPQFSRQPKQGFVFRF
;
A
#
# COMPACT_ATOMS: atom_id res chain seq x y z
N MET A 1 46.06 -55.69 22.50
CA MET A 1 46.10 -55.57 21.03
C MET A 1 44.69 -55.27 20.54
N SER A 2 44.60 -54.43 19.49
CA SER A 2 43.41 -53.81 18.89
C SER A 2 42.95 -52.53 19.62
N SER A 3 43.04 -51.30 19.11
CA SER A 3 43.15 -50.83 17.71
C SER A 3 43.96 -49.53 17.62
N SER A 4 44.98 -49.54 16.77
CA SER A 4 45.67 -48.37 16.25
C SER A 4 44.73 -47.55 15.36
N ASP A 5 44.12 -46.50 15.90
CA ASP A 5 43.60 -45.40 15.07
C ASP A 5 44.37 -44.11 15.40
N GLY A 6 45.71 -44.24 15.42
CA GLY A 6 46.64 -43.14 15.64
C GLY A 6 46.74 -42.28 14.39
N ARG A 7 45.69 -41.50 14.11
CA ARG A 7 45.71 -40.52 13.01
C ARG A 7 46.81 -39.50 13.29
N SER A 8 47.70 -39.29 12.33
CA SER A 8 48.77 -38.31 12.47
C SER A 8 48.20 -36.88 12.50
N LEU A 9 48.91 -35.94 13.13
CA LEU A 9 48.55 -34.52 13.17
C LEU A 9 48.31 -33.96 11.75
N SER A 10 49.16 -34.34 10.80
CA SER A 10 49.07 -33.93 9.39
C SER A 10 47.80 -34.47 8.73
N GLU A 11 47.46 -35.74 8.95
CA GLU A 11 46.23 -36.33 8.41
C GLU A 11 44.97 -35.65 8.95
N LEU A 12 44.93 -35.34 10.25
CA LEU A 12 43.80 -34.63 10.86
C LEU A 12 43.67 -33.21 10.30
N HIS A 13 44.79 -32.51 10.12
CA HIS A 13 44.81 -31.17 9.52
C HIS A 13 44.33 -31.20 8.06
N GLU A 14 44.83 -32.12 7.25
CA GLU A 14 44.43 -32.27 5.84
C GLU A 14 42.96 -32.66 5.69
N LYS A 15 42.48 -33.63 6.47
CA LYS A 15 41.07 -34.01 6.50
C LYS A 15 40.18 -32.86 6.95
N GLY A 16 40.61 -32.09 7.96
CA GLY A 16 39.91 -30.88 8.41
C GLY A 16 39.80 -29.83 7.31
N ASN A 17 40.90 -29.59 6.58
CA ASN A 17 40.92 -28.67 5.43
C ASN A 17 40.03 -29.17 4.29
N ALA A 18 39.99 -30.47 4.03
CA ALA A 18 39.10 -31.07 3.04
C ALA A 18 37.63 -30.90 3.45
N ALA A 19 37.27 -31.23 4.69
CA ALA A 19 35.93 -31.04 5.24
C ALA A 19 35.48 -29.57 5.15
N PHE A 20 36.37 -28.63 5.51
CA PHE A 20 36.09 -27.19 5.40
C PHE A 20 35.81 -26.77 3.96
N LYS A 21 36.61 -27.22 2.99
CA LYS A 21 36.41 -26.93 1.56
C LYS A 21 35.10 -27.54 1.04
N SER A 22 34.70 -28.69 1.56
CA SER A 22 33.44 -29.35 1.25
C SER A 22 32.21 -28.75 1.95
N GLY A 23 32.37 -27.70 2.77
CA GLY A 23 31.29 -27.07 3.53
C GLY A 23 30.81 -27.87 4.75
N LEU A 24 31.51 -28.96 5.10
CA LEU A 24 31.24 -29.80 6.26
C LEU A 24 31.91 -29.17 7.50
N PHE A 25 31.37 -28.02 7.93
CA PHE A 25 32.02 -27.20 8.95
C PHE A 25 32.05 -27.88 10.34
N ASP A 26 31.04 -28.65 10.72
CA ASP A 26 31.03 -29.40 11.98
C ASP A 26 32.13 -30.47 12.01
N ASP A 27 32.32 -31.20 10.90
CA ASP A 27 33.42 -32.16 10.77
C ASP A 27 34.78 -31.47 10.76
N ALA A 28 34.91 -30.33 10.09
CA ALA A 28 36.13 -29.53 10.12
C ALA A 28 36.46 -29.10 11.55
N ILE A 29 35.48 -28.59 12.31
CA ILE A 29 35.65 -28.21 13.73
C ILE A 29 36.10 -29.40 14.56
N ARG A 30 35.47 -30.56 14.40
CA ARG A 30 35.84 -31.80 15.11
C ARG A 30 37.28 -32.20 14.80
N LEU A 31 37.65 -32.27 13.52
CA LEU A 31 38.98 -32.68 13.07
C LEU A 31 40.08 -31.70 13.51
N TYR A 32 39.84 -30.39 13.44
CA TYR A 32 40.77 -29.40 13.98
C TYR A 32 40.88 -29.49 15.50
N THR A 33 39.79 -29.82 16.20
CA THR A 33 39.81 -30.02 17.65
C THR A 33 40.60 -31.26 18.05
N GLU A 34 40.46 -32.37 17.32
CA GLU A 34 41.32 -33.57 17.48
C GLU A 34 42.79 -33.23 17.21
N ALA A 35 43.09 -32.45 16.16
CA ALA A 35 44.45 -32.01 15.86
C ALA A 35 45.04 -31.11 16.95
N LEU A 36 44.25 -30.19 17.49
CA LEU A 36 44.63 -29.30 18.60
C LEU A 36 44.80 -30.05 19.93
N PHE A 37 44.17 -31.21 20.12
CA PHE A 37 44.43 -32.07 21.27
C PHE A 37 45.86 -32.66 21.21
N ILE A 38 46.35 -32.97 20.01
CA ILE A 38 47.71 -33.47 19.79
C ILE A 38 48.74 -32.33 19.87
N ASN A 39 48.46 -31.18 19.24
CA ASN A 39 49.32 -30.00 19.32
C ASN A 39 48.50 -28.73 19.66
N PRO A 40 48.38 -28.39 20.96
CA PRO A 40 47.59 -27.24 21.41
C PRO A 40 48.15 -25.86 21.02
N GLN A 41 49.43 -25.78 20.66
CA GLN A 41 50.16 -24.53 20.40
C GLN A 41 50.34 -24.26 18.89
N GLU A 42 49.47 -24.82 18.05
CA GLU A 42 49.52 -24.65 16.60
C GLU A 42 48.60 -23.51 16.14
N ALA A 43 49.18 -22.34 15.88
CA ALA A 43 48.43 -21.15 15.45
C ALA A 43 47.61 -21.38 14.17
N SER A 44 48.13 -22.19 13.23
CA SER A 44 47.42 -22.46 11.97
C SER A 44 46.13 -23.26 12.16
N LEU A 45 46.13 -24.24 13.07
CA LEU A 45 44.95 -25.04 13.40
C LEU A 45 43.88 -24.21 14.11
N LEU A 46 44.28 -23.36 15.06
CA LEU A 46 43.39 -22.40 15.72
C LEU A 46 42.76 -21.44 14.71
N SER A 47 43.56 -20.86 13.80
CA SER A 47 43.02 -19.98 12.76
C SER A 47 42.07 -20.70 11.78
N ASN A 48 42.30 -21.97 11.48
CA ASN A 48 41.42 -22.74 10.61
C ASN A 48 40.11 -23.13 11.32
N ARG A 49 40.17 -23.49 12.61
CA ARG A 49 38.97 -23.75 13.42
C ARG A 49 38.14 -22.47 13.63
N SER A 50 38.80 -21.33 13.86
CA SER A 50 38.16 -20.01 13.85
C SER A 50 37.41 -19.75 12.54
N ALA A 51 38.02 -20.08 11.39
CA ALA A 51 37.34 -19.95 10.09
C ALA A 51 36.08 -20.81 9.98
N ALA A 52 36.12 -22.04 10.50
CA ALA A 52 34.98 -22.94 10.54
C ALA A 52 33.86 -22.42 11.47
N TYR A 53 34.22 -21.87 12.64
CA TYR A 53 33.26 -21.21 13.53
C TYR A 53 32.60 -19.98 12.89
N ILE A 54 33.33 -19.17 12.12
CA ILE A 54 32.73 -18.05 11.35
C ILE A 54 31.69 -18.57 10.37
N LYS A 55 31.97 -19.67 9.66
CA LYS A 55 31.02 -20.28 8.73
C LYS A 55 29.78 -20.87 9.41
N LYS A 56 29.89 -21.24 10.69
CA LYS A 56 28.79 -21.67 11.56
C LYS A 56 28.09 -20.50 12.29
N MET A 57 28.51 -19.25 12.05
CA MET A 57 28.05 -18.05 12.76
C MET A 57 28.31 -18.08 14.29
N GLU A 58 29.25 -18.92 14.73
CA GLU A 58 29.66 -19.03 16.13
C GLU A 58 30.78 -18.01 16.43
N PHE A 59 30.48 -16.72 16.24
CA PHE A 59 31.49 -15.66 16.20
C PHE A 59 32.27 -15.49 17.50
N HIS A 60 31.67 -15.75 18.67
CA HIS A 60 32.39 -15.71 19.95
C HIS A 60 33.51 -16.76 20.02
N LYS A 61 33.25 -18.00 19.59
CA LYS A 61 34.27 -19.06 19.54
C LYS A 61 35.33 -18.75 18.47
N ALA A 62 34.92 -18.16 17.35
CA ALA A 62 35.85 -17.72 16.33
C ALA A 62 36.82 -16.64 16.84
N VAL A 63 36.35 -15.66 17.61
CA VAL A 63 37.21 -14.66 18.26
C VAL A 63 38.19 -15.34 19.21
N GLN A 64 37.71 -16.24 20.08
CA GLN A 64 38.56 -16.94 21.04
C GLN A 64 39.72 -17.69 20.35
N ASP A 65 39.43 -18.47 19.31
CA ASP A 65 40.45 -19.19 18.56
C ASP A 65 41.39 -18.26 17.79
N ALA A 66 40.88 -17.18 17.20
CA ALA A 66 41.72 -16.22 16.48
C ALA A 66 42.64 -15.44 17.44
N GLU A 67 42.14 -15.06 18.62
CA GLU A 67 42.93 -14.42 19.67
C GLU A 67 44.01 -15.35 20.21
N ALA A 68 43.70 -16.64 20.40
CA ALA A 68 44.69 -17.65 20.78
C ALA A 68 45.77 -17.82 19.71
N ALA A 69 45.38 -17.84 18.42
CA ALA A 69 46.34 -17.95 17.31
C ALA A 69 47.29 -16.75 17.25
N VAL A 70 46.80 -15.52 17.41
CA VAL A 70 47.67 -14.31 17.42
C VAL A 70 48.51 -14.19 18.70
N ALA A 71 48.10 -14.83 19.80
CA ALA A 71 48.90 -14.89 21.01
C ALA A 71 50.11 -15.81 20.84
N ILE A 72 49.95 -16.90 20.08
CA ILE A 72 51.02 -17.86 19.75
C ILE A 72 51.95 -17.27 18.69
N ASP A 73 51.40 -16.81 17.57
CA ASP A 73 52.15 -16.16 16.50
C ASP A 73 51.58 -14.74 16.25
N LYS A 74 52.28 -13.75 16.81
CA LYS A 74 51.91 -12.34 16.75
C LYS A 74 51.89 -11.76 15.35
N MET A 75 52.58 -12.38 14.38
CA MET A 75 52.66 -11.93 12.99
C MET A 75 51.77 -12.74 12.06
N TYR A 76 50.93 -13.63 12.59
CA TYR A 76 50.12 -14.53 11.76
C TYR A 76 48.94 -13.82 11.10
N THR A 77 49.15 -13.30 9.89
CA THR A 77 48.19 -12.52 9.10
C THR A 77 46.81 -13.17 9.00
N LYS A 78 46.76 -14.49 8.74
CA LYS A 78 45.48 -15.21 8.59
C LYS A 78 44.64 -15.14 9.86
N ALA A 79 45.23 -15.28 11.05
CA ALA A 79 44.49 -15.17 12.30
C ALA A 79 43.87 -13.77 12.49
N TYR A 80 44.58 -12.70 12.11
CA TYR A 80 44.01 -11.34 12.14
C TYR A 80 42.86 -11.15 11.15
N THR A 81 42.89 -11.77 9.97
CA THR A 81 41.74 -11.72 9.04
C THR A 81 40.51 -12.41 9.63
N ARG A 82 40.68 -13.53 10.35
CA ARG A 82 39.60 -14.22 11.06
C ARG A 82 39.09 -13.39 12.23
N LEU A 83 40.00 -12.81 13.02
CA LEU A 83 39.67 -11.96 14.15
C LEU A 83 38.86 -10.74 13.71
N HIS A 84 39.28 -10.05 12.64
CA HIS A 84 38.53 -8.94 12.06
C HIS A 84 37.09 -9.36 11.67
N SER A 85 36.94 -10.42 10.88
CA SER A 85 35.63 -10.87 10.43
C SER A 85 34.72 -11.23 11.61
N ALA A 86 35.24 -11.98 12.59
CA ALA A 86 34.46 -12.38 13.77
C ALA A 86 34.08 -11.18 14.65
N LEU A 87 34.99 -10.21 14.87
CA LEU A 87 34.70 -9.00 15.63
C LEU A 87 33.65 -8.12 14.94
N CYS A 88 33.73 -7.94 13.62
CA CYS A 88 32.75 -7.16 12.85
C CYS A 88 31.34 -7.80 12.90
N HIS A 89 31.23 -9.13 12.80
CA HIS A 89 29.96 -9.82 12.97
C HIS A 89 29.41 -9.77 14.41
N LEU A 90 30.28 -9.61 15.42
CA LEU A 90 29.84 -9.31 16.80
C LEU A 90 29.49 -7.83 17.01
N GLY A 91 29.62 -6.97 16.00
CA GLY A 91 29.43 -5.52 16.12
C GLY A 91 30.57 -4.79 16.85
N ARG A 92 31.68 -5.49 17.15
CA ARG A 92 32.86 -4.98 17.86
C ARG A 92 33.83 -4.30 16.88
N PHE A 93 33.31 -3.38 16.08
CA PHE A 93 34.07 -2.72 14.99
C PHE A 93 35.27 -1.91 15.50
N GLY A 94 35.11 -1.17 16.60
CA GLY A 94 36.20 -0.40 17.19
C GLY A 94 37.39 -1.26 17.61
N GLU A 95 37.13 -2.44 18.18
CA GLU A 95 38.16 -3.41 18.52
C GLU A 95 38.84 -3.99 17.27
N ALA A 96 38.06 -4.29 16.22
CA ALA A 96 38.63 -4.74 14.95
C ALA A 96 39.60 -3.69 14.35
N VAL A 97 39.23 -2.41 14.40
CA VAL A 97 40.11 -1.29 13.98
C VAL A 97 41.39 -1.27 14.82
N GLN A 98 41.28 -1.32 16.15
CA GLN A 98 42.43 -1.28 17.04
C GLN A 98 43.40 -2.44 16.77
N ARG A 99 42.86 -3.67 16.66
CA ARG A 99 43.65 -4.87 16.38
C ARG A 99 44.36 -4.75 15.03
N LEU A 100 43.67 -4.37 13.96
CA LEU A 100 44.26 -4.18 12.64
C LEU A 100 45.35 -3.11 12.62
N CYS A 101 45.12 -1.94 13.23
CA CYS A 101 46.12 -0.87 13.30
C CYS A 101 47.39 -1.32 14.03
N SER A 102 47.24 -2.05 15.14
CA SER A 102 48.39 -2.55 15.92
C SER A 102 49.25 -3.51 15.11
N ILE A 103 48.66 -4.50 14.43
CA ILE A 103 49.40 -5.48 13.63
C ILE A 103 50.01 -4.86 12.37
N ILE A 104 49.28 -3.97 11.67
CA ILE A 104 49.82 -3.29 10.48
C ILE A 104 51.09 -2.49 10.84
N THR A 105 51.10 -1.86 12.01
CA THR A 105 52.27 -1.12 12.51
C THR A 105 53.42 -2.07 12.83
N LEU A 106 53.14 -3.18 13.52
CA LEU A 106 54.13 -4.20 13.84
C LEU A 106 54.76 -4.80 12.58
N LEU A 107 53.96 -5.23 11.60
CA LEU A 107 54.44 -5.86 10.36
C LEU A 107 55.35 -4.92 9.54
N LYS A 108 55.00 -3.63 9.47
CA LYS A 108 55.84 -2.61 8.80
C LYS A 108 57.21 -2.46 9.46
N ASN A 109 57.26 -2.49 10.79
CA ASN A 109 58.50 -2.36 11.54
C ASN A 109 59.34 -3.64 11.52
N SER A 110 58.70 -4.79 11.31
CA SER A 110 59.33 -6.12 11.36
C SER A 110 59.91 -6.58 10.01
N GLY A 111 59.73 -5.80 8.93
CA GLY A 111 60.15 -6.20 7.57
C GLY A 111 59.32 -7.34 6.96
N ALA A 112 58.09 -7.55 7.44
CA ALA A 112 57.19 -8.59 6.95
C ALA A 112 56.83 -8.39 5.46
N PRO A 113 56.37 -9.44 4.76
CA PRO A 113 55.94 -9.34 3.36
C PRO A 113 54.95 -8.20 3.13
N LYS A 114 55.18 -7.41 2.07
CA LYS A 114 54.28 -6.28 1.72
C LYS A 114 52.83 -6.74 1.48
N GLU A 115 52.67 -7.98 1.00
CA GLU A 115 51.37 -8.61 0.75
C GLU A 115 50.55 -8.82 2.02
N ASP A 116 51.20 -9.17 3.14
CA ASP A 116 50.53 -9.35 4.44
C ASP A 116 49.99 -8.00 4.96
N VAL A 117 50.82 -6.96 4.89
CA VAL A 117 50.44 -5.60 5.27
C VAL A 117 49.28 -5.10 4.43
N GLU A 118 49.32 -5.35 3.12
CA GLU A 118 48.28 -4.91 2.18
C GLU A 118 46.97 -5.68 2.39
N THR A 119 47.04 -6.99 2.66
CA THR A 119 45.87 -7.82 2.99
C THR A 119 45.12 -7.26 4.20
N LEU A 120 45.83 -6.91 5.27
CA LEU A 120 45.20 -6.35 6.47
C LEU A 120 44.73 -4.90 6.28
N ARG A 121 45.47 -4.10 5.49
CA ARG A 121 45.07 -2.72 5.15
C ARG A 121 43.73 -2.68 4.41
N ARG A 122 43.47 -3.64 3.52
CA ARG A 122 42.20 -3.72 2.78
C ARG A 122 40.98 -3.96 3.67
N LEU A 123 41.15 -4.56 4.84
CA LEU A 123 40.07 -4.82 5.81
C LEU A 123 39.77 -3.60 6.71
N LEU A 124 40.71 -2.66 6.81
CA LEU A 124 40.60 -1.53 7.72
C LEU A 124 39.43 -0.58 7.40
N PRO A 125 39.16 -0.22 6.13
CA PRO A 125 38.03 0.64 5.78
C PRO A 125 36.68 0.10 6.26
N ASP A 126 36.42 -1.20 6.06
CA ASP A 126 35.14 -1.81 6.45
C ASP A 126 34.92 -1.77 7.97
N ALA A 127 35.97 -2.01 8.76
CA ALA A 127 35.88 -1.90 10.22
C ALA A 127 35.73 -0.43 10.69
N GLN A 128 36.41 0.51 10.03
CA GLN A 128 36.30 1.94 10.34
C GLN A 128 34.90 2.47 10.01
N GLU A 129 34.36 2.08 8.86
CA GLU A 129 33.02 2.46 8.44
C GLU A 129 31.98 1.86 9.37
N GLY A 130 32.07 0.56 9.69
CA GLY A 130 31.16 -0.07 10.65
C GLY A 130 31.17 0.62 12.03
N ALA A 131 32.35 1.01 12.53
CA ALA A 131 32.46 1.74 13.79
C ALA A 131 31.78 3.11 13.73
N ARG A 132 32.00 3.88 12.66
CA ARG A 132 31.38 5.20 12.45
C ARG A 132 29.87 5.09 12.25
N ALA A 133 29.43 4.11 11.46
CA ALA A 133 28.03 3.91 11.13
C ALA A 133 27.22 3.53 12.36
N VAL A 134 27.70 2.61 13.18
CA VAL A 134 27.04 2.22 14.44
C VAL A 134 26.96 3.41 15.41
N GLU A 135 28.04 4.17 15.60
CA GLU A 135 28.01 5.32 16.50
C GLU A 135 27.06 6.41 16.02
N THR A 136 27.12 6.73 14.72
CA THR A 136 26.24 7.74 14.11
C THR A 136 24.77 7.31 14.18
N ALA A 137 24.49 6.04 13.86
CA ALA A 137 23.13 5.53 13.89
C ALA A 137 22.56 5.48 15.31
N ARG A 138 23.37 5.22 16.35
CA ARG A 138 22.92 5.26 17.75
C ARG A 138 22.36 6.64 18.09
N ARG A 139 23.12 7.69 17.78
CA ARG A 139 22.71 9.08 17.98
C ARG A 139 21.44 9.41 17.17
N LEU A 140 21.39 9.02 15.89
CA LEU A 140 20.23 9.28 15.04
C LEU A 140 18.96 8.57 15.53
N LEU A 141 19.07 7.35 16.07
CA LEU A 141 17.94 6.63 16.65
C LEU A 141 17.42 7.33 17.92
N GLU A 142 18.31 7.87 18.75
CA GLU A 142 17.94 8.68 19.93
C GLU A 142 17.25 9.98 19.53
N GLU A 143 17.76 10.64 18.48
CA GLU A 143 17.16 11.83 17.86
C GLU A 143 15.89 11.52 17.05
N ARG A 144 15.48 10.25 16.95
CA ARG A 144 14.34 9.74 16.16
C ARG A 144 14.44 10.01 14.65
N ASN A 145 15.65 10.18 14.13
CA ASN A 145 15.92 10.32 12.70
C ASN A 145 16.13 8.94 12.05
N PHE A 146 15.04 8.18 11.97
CA PHE A 146 15.07 6.78 11.54
C PHE A 146 15.52 6.58 10.09
N SER A 147 15.09 7.45 9.17
CA SER A 147 15.45 7.36 7.76
C SER A 147 16.95 7.52 7.54
N GLU A 148 17.58 8.45 8.24
CA GLU A 148 19.01 8.68 8.15
C GLU A 148 19.81 7.57 8.85
N ALA A 149 19.31 7.06 9.99
CA ALA A 149 19.90 5.92 10.67
C ALA A 149 19.94 4.68 9.75
N GLU A 150 18.85 4.40 9.03
CA GLU A 150 18.80 3.33 8.03
C GLU A 150 19.81 3.57 6.91
N ARG A 151 19.90 4.80 6.41
CA ARG A 151 20.81 5.16 5.31
C ARG A 151 22.27 4.90 5.68
N VAL A 152 22.68 5.34 6.87
CA VAL A 152 24.06 5.19 7.38
C VAL A 152 24.42 3.72 7.64
N LEU A 153 23.48 2.92 8.14
CA LEU A 153 23.74 1.50 8.42
C LEU A 153 23.69 0.61 7.18
N LYS A 154 23.17 1.09 6.04
CA LYS A 154 22.92 0.28 4.84
C LYS A 154 24.16 -0.47 4.34
N GLU A 155 25.28 0.24 4.16
CA GLU A 155 26.51 -0.37 3.64
C GLU A 155 27.10 -1.38 4.62
N THR A 156 27.12 -1.03 5.92
CA THR A 156 27.59 -1.93 6.98
C THR A 156 26.71 -3.19 7.07
N SER A 157 25.40 -3.06 6.92
CA SER A 157 24.45 -4.18 6.91
C SER A 157 24.66 -5.12 5.72
N LEU A 158 25.09 -4.61 4.57
CA LEU A 158 25.41 -5.43 3.40
C LEU A 158 26.76 -6.14 3.55
N ALA A 159 27.75 -5.46 4.15
CA ALA A 159 29.06 -6.04 4.42
C ALA A 159 29.00 -7.13 5.51
N PHE A 160 28.15 -6.94 6.53
CA PHE A 160 28.05 -7.82 7.70
C PHE A 160 26.58 -8.21 7.98
N PRO A 161 25.92 -9.02 7.13
CA PRO A 161 24.50 -9.34 7.23
C PRO A 161 24.12 -10.08 8.53
N GLU A 162 25.05 -10.87 9.08
CA GLU A 162 24.84 -11.62 10.33
C GLU A 162 25.22 -10.80 11.58
N CYS A 163 25.51 -9.51 11.43
CA CYS A 163 25.83 -8.65 12.57
C CYS A 163 24.55 -8.33 13.36
N PHE A 164 24.41 -8.96 14.53
CA PHE A 164 23.25 -8.77 15.41
C PHE A 164 22.99 -7.30 15.73
N LEU A 165 24.04 -6.56 16.13
CA LEU A 165 23.93 -5.15 16.51
C LEU A 165 23.38 -4.28 15.36
N VAL A 166 23.97 -4.40 14.17
CA VAL A 166 23.54 -3.64 12.99
C VAL A 166 22.11 -4.02 12.59
N THR A 167 21.78 -5.31 12.68
CA THR A 167 20.44 -5.82 12.37
C THR A 167 19.38 -5.26 13.32
N ILE A 168 19.69 -5.19 14.61
CA ILE A 168 18.81 -4.61 15.63
C ILE A 168 18.58 -3.12 15.39
N MET A 169 19.64 -2.36 15.12
CA MET A 169 19.53 -0.92 14.85
C MET A 169 18.76 -0.63 13.54
N MET A 170 19.00 -1.42 12.50
CA MET A 170 18.23 -1.39 11.26
C MET A 170 16.75 -1.75 11.49
N GLY A 171 16.51 -2.74 12.35
CA GLY A 171 15.16 -3.14 12.75
C GLY A 171 14.40 -2.03 13.45
N GLU A 172 15.05 -1.33 14.39
CA GLU A 172 14.47 -0.18 15.09
C GLU A 172 14.13 0.96 14.12
N ALA A 173 15.05 1.28 13.19
CA ALA A 173 14.82 2.30 12.18
C ALA A 173 13.64 1.98 11.24
N ARG A 174 13.48 0.70 10.87
CA ARG A 174 12.47 0.25 9.89
C ARG A 174 11.12 -0.09 10.49
N ALA A 175 11.01 -0.27 11.80
CA ALA A 175 9.83 -0.87 12.42
C ALA A 175 8.52 -0.16 12.06
N SER A 176 8.52 1.17 11.92
CA SER A 176 7.32 1.94 11.57
C SER A 176 6.89 1.79 10.11
N GLN A 177 7.82 1.52 9.20
CA GLN A 177 7.58 1.48 7.75
C GLN A 177 7.46 0.05 7.22
N GLN A 178 8.24 -0.89 7.77
CA GLN A 178 8.38 -2.26 7.27
C GLN A 178 8.38 -3.29 8.41
N PRO A 179 7.35 -3.33 9.28
CA PRO A 179 7.33 -4.18 10.47
C PRO A 179 7.45 -5.69 10.15
N GLU A 180 6.83 -6.17 9.08
CA GLU A 180 6.92 -7.58 8.67
C GLU A 180 8.34 -7.97 8.25
N LEU A 181 9.02 -7.08 7.52
CA LEU A 181 10.40 -7.30 7.12
C LEU A 181 11.30 -7.39 8.34
N VAL A 182 11.12 -6.49 9.32
CA VAL A 182 11.88 -6.49 10.57
C VAL A 182 11.68 -7.82 11.31
N LEU A 183 10.44 -8.28 11.49
CA LEU A 183 10.16 -9.56 12.16
C LEU A 183 10.79 -10.75 11.41
N ARG A 184 10.74 -10.75 10.08
CA ARG A 184 11.38 -11.79 9.25
C ARG A 184 12.90 -11.79 9.40
N THR A 185 13.52 -10.62 9.36
CA THR A 185 14.98 -10.47 9.51
C THR A 185 15.45 -10.84 10.92
N LEU A 186 14.64 -10.61 11.95
CA LEU A 186 14.96 -10.98 13.33
C LEU A 186 14.68 -12.46 13.67
N ALA A 187 13.92 -13.18 12.85
CA ALA A 187 13.56 -14.56 13.16
C ALA A 187 14.77 -15.49 13.39
N PRO A 188 15.86 -15.45 12.59
CA PRO A 188 17.03 -16.30 12.81
C PRO A 188 17.73 -16.08 14.16
N PHE A 189 17.71 -14.84 14.67
CA PHE A 189 18.34 -14.49 15.94
C PHE A 189 17.56 -14.97 17.17
N GLY A 190 16.35 -15.52 17.00
CA GLY A 190 15.54 -15.99 18.13
C GLY A 190 16.18 -17.14 18.92
N GLN A 191 16.98 -17.97 18.26
CA GLN A 191 17.66 -19.10 18.90
C GLN A 191 18.85 -18.64 19.75
N THR A 192 19.57 -17.61 19.31
CA THR A 192 20.82 -17.13 19.93
C THR A 192 20.61 -15.94 20.87
N HIS A 193 19.61 -15.09 20.59
CA HIS A 193 19.34 -13.84 21.31
C HIS A 193 17.91 -13.76 21.85
N GLY A 194 17.21 -14.89 22.01
CA GLY A 194 15.81 -14.91 22.45
C GLY A 194 15.55 -14.29 23.83
N SER A 195 16.57 -14.21 24.69
CA SER A 195 16.55 -13.56 26.00
C SER A 195 17.18 -12.17 26.03
N ASP A 196 17.67 -11.66 24.91
CA ASP A 196 18.24 -10.30 24.84
C ASP A 196 17.11 -9.25 24.86
N THR A 197 17.19 -8.29 25.77
CA THR A 197 16.13 -7.28 25.96
C THR A 197 16.00 -6.34 24.75
N THR A 198 17.09 -6.09 24.03
CA THR A 198 17.08 -5.26 22.82
C THR A 198 16.42 -5.99 21.67
N TYR A 199 16.72 -7.28 21.50
CA TYR A 199 16.04 -8.16 20.54
C TYR A 199 14.52 -8.20 20.77
N LEU A 200 14.13 -8.47 22.02
CA LEU A 200 12.73 -8.52 22.40
C LEU A 200 12.05 -7.15 22.19
N TYR A 201 12.71 -6.06 22.56
CA TYR A 201 12.17 -4.71 22.35
C TYR A 201 11.91 -4.41 20.87
N VAL A 202 12.87 -4.66 19.97
CA VAL A 202 12.68 -4.36 18.54
C VAL A 202 11.60 -5.26 17.92
N ARG A 203 11.49 -6.52 18.36
CA ARG A 203 10.36 -7.38 17.97
C ARG A 203 9.01 -6.85 18.46
N ALA A 204 8.96 -6.34 19.68
CA ALA A 204 7.76 -5.71 20.21
C ALA A 204 7.40 -4.43 19.46
N LEU A 205 8.40 -3.62 19.09
CA LEU A 205 8.23 -2.40 18.30
C LEU A 205 7.69 -2.71 16.90
N ALA A 206 8.24 -3.71 16.21
CA ALA A 206 7.72 -4.15 14.92
C ALA A 206 6.29 -4.70 15.05
N SER A 207 6.03 -5.52 16.09
CA SER A 207 4.68 -6.03 16.37
C SER A 207 3.68 -4.91 16.66
N TYR A 208 4.10 -3.87 17.38
CA TYR A 208 3.29 -2.68 17.64
C TYR A 208 2.86 -2.01 16.33
N HIS A 209 3.78 -1.85 15.37
CA HIS A 209 3.48 -1.25 14.07
C HIS A 209 2.68 -2.15 13.11
N LEU A 210 2.43 -3.42 13.45
CA LEU A 210 1.40 -4.22 12.78
C LEU A 210 -0.03 -3.75 13.10
N GLY A 211 -0.19 -2.83 14.06
CA GLY A 211 -1.47 -2.25 14.45
C GLY A 211 -2.27 -3.19 15.35
N GLN A 212 -3.60 -3.19 15.19
CA GLN A 212 -4.51 -3.91 16.08
C GLN A 212 -4.13 -5.39 16.30
N ASP A 213 -3.71 -6.09 15.25
CA ASP A 213 -3.41 -7.52 15.32
C ASP A 213 -2.10 -7.83 16.03
N GLY A 214 -1.16 -6.87 16.07
CA GLY A 214 0.13 -7.03 16.71
C GLY A 214 0.20 -6.53 18.16
N PHE A 215 -0.80 -5.76 18.61
CA PHE A 215 -0.85 -5.22 19.97
C PHE A 215 -0.77 -6.28 21.07
N PRO A 216 -1.49 -7.42 21.01
CA PRO A 216 -1.40 -8.44 22.05
C PRO A 216 0.03 -8.99 22.19
N THR A 217 0.67 -9.30 21.06
CA THR A 217 2.06 -9.78 21.01
C THR A 217 3.03 -8.73 21.53
N ALA A 218 2.89 -7.47 21.09
CA ALA A 218 3.71 -6.37 21.57
C ALA A 218 3.61 -6.20 23.09
N GLN A 219 2.40 -6.21 23.66
CA GLN A 219 2.20 -6.10 25.10
C GLN A 219 2.83 -7.25 25.89
N ALA A 220 2.69 -8.49 25.40
CA ALA A 220 3.29 -9.67 26.05
C ALA A 220 4.82 -9.54 26.13
N ILE A 221 5.46 -9.21 25.00
CA ILE A 221 6.91 -9.03 24.94
C ILE A 221 7.36 -7.83 25.76
N LEU A 222 6.64 -6.70 25.73
CA LEU A 222 7.01 -5.51 26.52
C LEU A 222 6.93 -5.77 28.03
N ARG A 223 5.92 -6.51 28.50
CA ARG A 223 5.86 -6.93 29.92
C ARG A 223 7.04 -7.83 30.28
N GLN A 224 7.43 -8.74 29.38
CA GLN A 224 8.61 -9.57 29.58
C GLN A 224 9.89 -8.72 29.68
N VAL A 225 10.10 -7.78 28.74
CA VAL A 225 11.27 -6.88 28.76
C VAL A 225 11.32 -6.08 30.04
N ILE A 226 10.21 -5.47 30.47
CA ILE A 226 10.16 -4.67 31.72
C ILE A 226 10.39 -5.56 32.96
N GLY A 227 9.97 -6.82 32.92
CA GLY A 227 10.25 -7.77 34.00
C GLY A 227 11.74 -8.15 34.10
N MET A 228 12.45 -8.17 32.97
CA MET A 228 13.88 -8.47 32.90
C MET A 228 14.75 -7.23 33.17
N ASP A 229 14.30 -6.07 32.72
CA ASP A 229 14.97 -4.77 32.80
C ASP A 229 13.95 -3.68 33.13
N PRO A 230 13.70 -3.41 34.43
CA PRO A 230 12.74 -2.40 34.88
C PRO A 230 13.10 -0.97 34.45
N ASP A 231 14.38 -0.69 34.18
CA ASP A 231 14.88 0.62 33.77
C ASP A 231 14.75 0.87 32.25
N ASN A 232 14.22 -0.11 31.50
CA ASN A 232 13.99 0.01 30.07
C ASN A 232 12.89 1.04 29.75
N ARG A 233 13.31 2.30 29.60
CA ARG A 233 12.42 3.43 29.31
C ARG A 233 11.67 3.25 27.98
N LYS A 234 12.37 2.79 26.94
CA LYS A 234 11.78 2.57 25.61
C LYS A 234 10.61 1.57 25.67
N ALA A 235 10.81 0.43 26.33
CA ALA A 235 9.75 -0.57 26.50
C ALA A 235 8.57 -0.04 27.34
N SER A 236 8.87 0.66 28.44
CA SER A 236 7.86 1.26 29.31
C SER A 236 7.01 2.32 28.60
N GLU A 237 7.64 3.21 27.83
CA GLU A 237 6.96 4.22 27.01
C GLU A 237 6.08 3.59 25.94
N LEU A 238 6.59 2.59 25.23
CA LEU A 238 5.83 1.90 24.19
C LEU A 238 4.60 1.19 24.78
N LEU A 239 4.74 0.52 25.93
CA LEU A 239 3.63 -0.14 26.60
C LEU A 239 2.56 0.86 27.07
N LYS A 240 2.97 2.04 27.56
CA LYS A 240 2.05 3.14 27.91
C LYS A 240 1.26 3.60 26.69
N LYS A 241 1.91 3.76 25.53
CA LYS A 241 1.24 4.12 24.27
C LYS A 241 0.19 3.08 23.88
N VAL A 242 0.53 1.79 23.88
CA VAL A 242 -0.43 0.73 23.52
C VAL A 242 -1.66 0.79 24.41
N ARG A 243 -1.48 0.89 25.73
CA ARG A 243 -2.59 0.97 26.69
C ARG A 243 -3.45 2.22 26.48
N ALA A 244 -2.83 3.38 26.23
CA ALA A 244 -3.56 4.62 25.98
C ALA A 244 -4.42 4.51 24.71
N ILE A 245 -3.87 3.99 23.61
CA ILE A 245 -4.59 3.78 22.36
C ILE A 245 -5.79 2.83 22.57
N GLU A 246 -5.58 1.70 23.27
CA GLU A 246 -6.64 0.74 23.55
C GLU A 246 -7.75 1.32 24.44
N SER A 247 -7.38 2.11 25.47
CA SER A 247 -8.34 2.78 26.35
C SER A 247 -9.22 3.75 25.57
N TYR A 248 -8.62 4.69 24.84
CA TYR A 248 -9.35 5.67 24.06
C TYR A 248 -10.21 5.03 22.96
N LYS A 249 -9.72 3.96 22.32
CA LYS A 249 -10.52 3.19 21.36
C LYS A 249 -11.72 2.53 22.03
N ALA A 250 -11.55 1.93 23.21
CA ALA A 250 -12.62 1.29 23.95
C ALA A 250 -13.67 2.29 24.44
N GLU A 251 -13.24 3.45 24.93
CA GLU A 251 -14.11 4.58 25.29
C GLU A 251 -14.91 5.07 24.07
N GLY A 252 -14.22 5.27 22.94
CA GLY A 252 -14.86 5.69 21.69
C GLY A 252 -15.89 4.67 21.19
N ASN A 253 -15.57 3.37 21.25
CA ASN A 253 -16.50 2.29 20.91
C ASN A 253 -17.73 2.30 21.82
N THR A 254 -17.53 2.48 23.13
CA THR A 254 -18.61 2.55 24.12
C THR A 254 -19.51 3.76 23.87
N ALA A 255 -18.93 4.92 23.58
CA ALA A 255 -19.67 6.13 23.23
C ALA A 255 -20.45 5.97 21.93
N PHE A 256 -19.86 5.35 20.90
CA PHE A 256 -20.52 5.07 19.62
C PHE A 256 -21.72 4.14 19.78
N GLN A 257 -21.58 3.08 20.59
CA GLN A 257 -22.69 2.17 20.93
C GLN A 257 -23.82 2.88 21.67
N LYS A 258 -23.49 3.79 22.59
CA LYS A 258 -24.45 4.64 23.32
C LYS A 258 -24.97 5.83 22.50
N ASN A 259 -24.69 5.87 21.19
CA ASN A 259 -25.06 6.94 20.26
C ASN A 259 -24.56 8.35 20.67
N ARG A 260 -23.53 8.44 21.51
CA ARG A 260 -22.84 9.69 21.87
C ARG A 260 -21.73 9.95 20.87
N LEU A 261 -22.11 10.45 19.69
CA LEU A 261 -21.23 10.49 18.52
C LEU A 261 -20.07 11.49 18.67
N ASN A 262 -20.30 12.64 19.28
CA ASN A 262 -19.23 13.63 19.54
C ASN A 262 -18.19 13.11 20.53
N ASP A 263 -18.63 12.44 21.61
CA ASP A 263 -17.75 11.77 22.57
C ASP A 263 -16.91 10.70 21.84
N ALA A 264 -17.55 9.87 21.00
CA ALA A 264 -16.87 8.84 20.23
C ALA A 264 -15.78 9.41 19.31
N ILE A 265 -16.10 10.49 18.58
CA ILE A 265 -15.13 11.17 17.72
C ILE A 265 -13.97 11.72 18.53
N SER A 266 -14.24 12.32 19.69
CA SER A 266 -13.22 12.89 20.56
C SER A 266 -12.26 11.82 21.08
N SER A 267 -12.79 10.69 21.57
CA SER A 267 -11.97 9.57 22.04
C SER A 267 -11.15 8.93 20.90
N TYR A 268 -11.73 8.72 19.72
CA TYR A 268 -10.95 8.17 18.61
C TYR A 268 -9.86 9.13 18.10
N LYS A 269 -10.11 10.45 18.10
CA LYS A 269 -9.07 11.45 17.81
C LYS A 269 -7.95 11.39 18.84
N ALA A 270 -8.29 11.36 20.12
CA ALA A 270 -7.29 11.19 21.19
C ALA A 270 -6.45 9.92 20.98
N ALA A 271 -7.05 8.81 20.56
CA ALA A 271 -6.32 7.58 20.22
C ALA A 271 -5.35 7.75 19.03
N VAL A 272 -5.75 8.49 17.99
CA VAL A 272 -4.89 8.80 16.82
C VAL A 272 -3.72 9.69 17.23
N ASP A 273 -3.97 10.66 18.11
CA ASP A 273 -2.97 11.64 18.55
C ASP A 273 -1.90 11.03 19.47
N VAL A 274 -2.14 9.87 20.09
CA VAL A 274 -1.12 9.15 20.88
C VAL A 274 0.09 8.79 20.03
N ASP A 275 -0.14 8.28 18.81
CA ASP A 275 0.95 7.91 17.91
C ASP A 275 0.52 7.89 16.43
N PRO A 276 0.64 9.03 15.73
CA PRO A 276 0.34 9.11 14.30
C PRO A 276 1.23 8.24 13.42
N SER A 277 2.40 7.80 13.91
CA SER A 277 3.35 6.97 13.14
C SER A 277 2.91 5.51 13.03
N ASN A 278 1.98 5.05 13.88
CA ASN A 278 1.39 3.72 13.76
C ASN A 278 0.27 3.72 12.71
N VAL A 279 0.68 3.85 11.45
CA VAL A 279 -0.22 4.03 10.30
C VAL A 279 -1.32 2.96 10.24
N LYS A 280 -0.98 1.70 10.53
CA LYS A 280 -1.95 0.59 10.53
C LYS A 280 -3.01 0.74 11.63
N MET A 281 -2.61 1.10 12.85
CA MET A 281 -3.59 1.35 13.92
C MET A 281 -4.40 2.63 13.66
N VAL A 282 -3.77 3.68 13.13
CA VAL A 282 -4.46 4.92 12.72
C VAL A 282 -5.51 4.65 11.65
N ALA A 283 -5.24 3.76 10.69
CA ALA A 283 -6.20 3.35 9.68
C ALA A 283 -7.45 2.69 10.31
N VAL A 284 -7.28 1.82 11.30
CA VAL A 284 -8.39 1.23 12.07
C VAL A 284 -9.21 2.30 12.80
N LEU A 285 -8.52 3.21 13.51
CA LEU A 285 -9.16 4.29 14.26
C LEU A 285 -9.92 5.26 13.36
N ARG A 286 -9.36 5.62 12.20
CA ARG A 286 -10.04 6.44 11.19
C ARG A 286 -11.22 5.73 10.57
N GLY A 287 -11.15 4.42 10.36
CA GLY A 287 -12.33 3.61 10.02
C GLY A 287 -13.46 3.79 11.04
N ASN A 288 -13.15 3.78 12.33
CA ASN A 288 -14.14 4.02 13.39
C ASN A 288 -14.63 5.48 13.44
N LEU A 289 -13.75 6.46 13.23
CA LEU A 289 -14.13 7.88 13.09
C LEU A 289 -15.12 8.10 11.95
N ALA A 290 -14.88 7.48 10.80
CA ALA A 290 -15.79 7.54 9.67
C ALA A 290 -17.18 6.99 10.01
N ALA A 291 -17.26 5.98 10.90
CA ALA A 291 -18.55 5.47 11.41
C ALA A 291 -19.34 6.56 12.12
N ALA A 292 -18.67 7.24 13.05
CA ALA A 292 -19.28 8.23 13.93
C ALA A 292 -19.67 9.49 13.14
N LYS A 293 -18.77 9.97 12.27
CA LYS A 293 -19.03 11.13 11.39
C LYS A 293 -20.15 10.88 10.39
N MET A 294 -20.20 9.69 9.77
CA MET A 294 -21.29 9.33 8.86
C MET A 294 -22.65 9.36 9.58
N LYS A 295 -22.74 8.88 10.83
CA LYS A 295 -23.96 8.99 11.64
C LYS A 295 -24.34 10.44 11.99
N LEU A 296 -23.36 11.33 12.12
CA LEU A 296 -23.58 12.77 12.28
C LEU A 296 -23.89 13.50 10.96
N LYS A 297 -23.96 12.78 9.83
CA LYS A 297 -24.11 13.34 8.47
C LYS A 297 -22.95 14.25 8.04
N ASP A 298 -21.79 14.17 8.71
CA ASP A 298 -20.54 14.74 8.20
C ASP A 298 -19.94 13.78 7.16
N PHE A 299 -20.52 13.79 5.96
CA PHE A 299 -20.13 12.91 4.87
C PHE A 299 -18.75 13.26 4.30
N SER A 300 -18.42 14.55 4.22
CA SER A 300 -17.10 15.02 3.78
C SER A 300 -15.98 14.52 4.67
N GLY A 301 -16.10 14.70 5.99
CA GLY A 301 -15.09 14.27 6.95
C GLY A 301 -15.00 12.75 7.05
N ALA A 302 -16.13 12.05 6.93
CA ALA A 302 -16.16 10.58 6.92
C ALA A 302 -15.51 9.99 5.66
N LEU A 303 -15.67 10.62 4.50
CA LEU A 303 -15.05 10.19 3.25
C LEU A 303 -13.52 10.21 3.36
N LEU A 304 -12.96 11.32 3.84
CA LEU A 304 -11.50 11.47 4.03
C LEU A 304 -10.92 10.41 4.97
N ASP A 305 -11.64 10.07 6.04
CA ASP A 305 -11.21 9.05 6.99
C ASP A 305 -11.25 7.64 6.38
N CYS A 306 -12.29 7.32 5.59
CA CYS A 306 -12.37 6.06 4.85
C CYS A 306 -11.25 5.94 3.81
N GLU A 307 -11.00 7.00 3.05
CA GLU A 307 -9.94 7.02 2.03
C GLU A 307 -8.55 6.84 2.65
N PHE A 308 -8.28 7.53 3.76
CA PHE A 308 -7.03 7.33 4.49
C PHE A 308 -6.89 5.88 4.93
N ALA A 309 -7.93 5.29 5.52
CA ALA A 309 -7.86 3.92 6.02
C ALA A 309 -7.57 2.93 4.89
N ILE A 310 -8.29 3.02 3.76
CA ILE A 310 -8.12 2.14 2.59
C ILE A 310 -6.72 2.33 1.96
N LYS A 311 -6.26 3.57 1.78
CA LYS A 311 -4.93 3.88 1.23
C LYS A 311 -3.80 3.28 2.08
N ASN A 312 -4.02 3.15 3.38
CA ASN A 312 -3.05 2.62 4.33
C ASN A 312 -3.29 1.14 4.69
N GLY A 313 -3.93 0.39 3.79
CA GLY A 313 -4.01 -1.07 3.86
C GLY A 313 -5.19 -1.61 4.67
N ALA A 314 -6.15 -0.78 5.09
CA ALA A 314 -7.38 -1.29 5.66
C ALA A 314 -8.26 -1.91 4.56
N GLU A 315 -8.25 -3.24 4.48
CA GLU A 315 -9.08 -3.99 3.55
C GLU A 315 -10.23 -4.67 4.31
N SER A 316 -11.40 -4.04 4.31
CA SER A 316 -12.58 -4.56 5.02
C SER A 316 -13.86 -4.27 4.25
N ALA A 317 -14.70 -5.29 4.07
CA ALA A 317 -16.01 -5.16 3.44
C ALA A 317 -16.86 -4.05 4.10
N LYS A 318 -16.83 -3.97 5.43
CA LYS A 318 -17.53 -2.93 6.22
C LYS A 318 -17.05 -1.51 5.89
N LEU A 319 -15.77 -1.34 5.61
CA LEU A 319 -15.18 -0.04 5.29
C LEU A 319 -15.54 0.41 3.87
N PHE A 320 -15.47 -0.50 2.89
CA PHE A 320 -15.93 -0.23 1.52
C PHE A 320 -17.43 0.07 1.47
N ALA A 321 -18.27 -0.74 2.14
CA ALA A 321 -19.70 -0.47 2.22
C ALA A 321 -20.00 0.88 2.88
N ARG A 322 -19.22 1.28 3.89
CA ARG A 322 -19.34 2.61 4.50
C ARG A 322 -18.99 3.73 3.51
N ARG A 323 -17.88 3.61 2.79
CA ARG A 323 -17.48 4.62 1.79
C ARG A 323 -18.51 4.73 0.67
N ALA A 324 -19.10 3.60 0.25
CA ALA A 324 -20.20 3.57 -0.73
C ALA A 324 -21.42 4.38 -0.27
N ARG A 325 -21.90 4.15 0.95
CA ARG A 325 -23.04 4.90 1.52
C ARG A 325 -22.76 6.39 1.67
N ILE A 326 -21.51 6.75 2.00
CA ILE A 326 -21.08 8.15 2.07
C ILE A 326 -21.10 8.79 0.67
N GLN A 327 -20.57 8.09 -0.34
CA GLN A 327 -20.56 8.57 -1.73
C GLN A 327 -21.97 8.68 -2.31
N GLU A 328 -22.86 7.74 -2.00
CA GLU A 328 -24.27 7.81 -2.35
C GLU A 328 -24.93 9.07 -1.75
N ALA A 329 -24.69 9.35 -0.47
CA ALA A 329 -25.19 10.58 0.17
C ALA A 329 -24.61 11.87 -0.45
N LEU A 330 -23.45 11.78 -1.09
CA LEU A 330 -22.81 12.87 -1.84
C LEU A 330 -23.18 12.90 -3.33
N ASN A 331 -24.09 12.03 -3.79
CA ASN A 331 -24.51 11.86 -5.19
C ASN A 331 -23.41 11.35 -6.15
N ASN A 332 -22.34 10.77 -5.61
CA ASN A 332 -21.26 10.15 -6.37
C ASN A 332 -21.57 8.66 -6.63
N TYR A 333 -22.62 8.42 -7.43
CA TYR A 333 -23.20 7.08 -7.60
C TYR A 333 -22.27 6.07 -8.28
N ASP A 334 -21.40 6.52 -9.19
CA ASP A 334 -20.49 5.62 -9.91
C ASP A 334 -19.35 5.12 -9.00
N GLU A 335 -18.84 5.97 -8.12
CA GLU A 335 -17.94 5.59 -7.03
C GLU A 335 -18.65 4.67 -6.04
N ALA A 336 -19.86 5.03 -5.61
CA ALA A 336 -20.63 4.25 -4.63
C ALA A 336 -20.88 2.82 -5.11
N LEU A 337 -21.22 2.65 -6.40
CA LEU A 337 -21.41 1.34 -7.03
C LEU A 337 -20.12 0.51 -7.05
N ARG A 338 -18.98 1.11 -7.35
CA ARG A 338 -17.68 0.40 -7.33
C ARG A 338 -17.35 -0.09 -5.93
N ASP A 339 -17.55 0.76 -4.92
CA ASP A 339 -17.24 0.43 -3.53
C ASP A 339 -18.16 -0.66 -2.96
N ILE A 340 -19.47 -0.57 -3.20
CA ILE A 340 -20.40 -1.58 -2.67
C ILE A 340 -20.23 -2.93 -3.39
N GLN A 341 -19.83 -2.94 -4.67
CA GLN A 341 -19.48 -4.17 -5.38
C GLN A 341 -18.20 -4.81 -4.81
N LYS A 342 -17.19 -3.99 -4.48
CA LYS A 342 -15.99 -4.48 -3.79
C LYS A 342 -16.31 -5.01 -2.39
N ALA A 343 -17.23 -4.37 -1.66
CA ALA A 343 -17.72 -4.91 -0.39
C ALA A 343 -18.44 -6.25 -0.58
N ALA A 344 -19.32 -6.36 -1.59
CA ALA A 344 -20.09 -7.57 -1.88
C ALA A 344 -19.24 -8.76 -2.35
N SER A 345 -18.11 -8.52 -3.03
CA SER A 345 -17.17 -9.58 -3.40
C SER A 345 -16.39 -10.14 -2.21
N MET A 346 -16.30 -9.39 -1.11
CA MET A 346 -15.71 -9.83 0.15
C MET A 346 -16.74 -10.45 1.09
N ASP A 347 -17.96 -9.91 1.11
CA ASP A 347 -19.05 -10.31 1.98
C ASP A 347 -20.37 -10.20 1.22
N SER A 348 -20.97 -11.35 0.90
CA SER A 348 -22.18 -11.44 0.08
C SER A 348 -23.42 -10.82 0.73
N SER A 349 -23.38 -10.47 2.02
CA SER A 349 -24.48 -9.76 2.70
C SER A 349 -24.78 -8.38 2.08
N TYR A 350 -23.81 -7.78 1.37
CA TYR A 350 -23.97 -6.47 0.71
C TYR A 350 -24.66 -6.54 -0.67
N ASN A 351 -24.98 -7.72 -1.20
CA ASN A 351 -25.60 -7.86 -2.53
C ASN A 351 -26.93 -7.08 -2.65
N ASN A 352 -27.73 -7.04 -1.59
CA ASN A 352 -28.97 -6.26 -1.58
C ASN A 352 -28.70 -4.75 -1.68
N GLU A 353 -27.66 -4.26 -1.00
CA GLU A 353 -27.24 -2.85 -1.09
C GLU A 353 -26.71 -2.50 -2.49
N VAL A 354 -26.03 -3.45 -3.17
CA VAL A 354 -25.63 -3.27 -4.58
C VAL A 354 -26.86 -3.00 -5.46
N HIS A 355 -27.92 -3.79 -5.30
CA HIS A 355 -29.16 -3.58 -6.04
C HIS A 355 -29.80 -2.23 -5.73
N GLN A 356 -29.86 -1.84 -4.45
CA GLN A 356 -30.42 -0.56 -4.05
C GLN A 356 -29.66 0.63 -4.65
N ILE A 357 -28.33 0.65 -4.53
CA ILE A 357 -27.51 1.73 -5.08
C ILE A 357 -27.62 1.76 -6.61
N LYS A 358 -27.75 0.61 -7.29
CA LYS A 358 -27.99 0.55 -8.74
C LYS A 358 -29.30 1.24 -9.13
N VAL A 359 -30.37 0.97 -8.38
CA VAL A 359 -31.68 1.61 -8.61
C VAL A 359 -31.58 3.11 -8.36
N ASN A 360 -30.95 3.53 -7.27
CA ASN A 360 -30.77 4.94 -6.93
C ASN A 360 -29.93 5.68 -7.98
N ALA A 361 -28.85 5.06 -8.46
CA ALA A 361 -27.99 5.60 -9.52
C ALA A 361 -28.74 5.77 -10.85
N ARG A 362 -29.59 4.81 -11.22
CA ARG A 362 -30.46 4.90 -12.41
C ARG A 362 -31.47 6.03 -12.26
N SER A 363 -32.13 6.10 -11.11
CA SER A 363 -33.08 7.16 -10.79
C SER A 363 -32.43 8.55 -10.83
N ALA A 364 -31.22 8.71 -10.30
CA ALA A 364 -30.48 9.97 -10.32
C ALA A 364 -30.02 10.39 -11.74
N LYS A 365 -29.73 9.42 -12.62
CA LYS A 365 -29.42 9.66 -14.05
C LYS A 365 -30.66 9.81 -14.92
N ARG A 366 -31.86 9.60 -14.35
CA ARG A 366 -33.13 9.71 -15.05
C ARG A 366 -33.40 11.17 -15.42
N LYS A 367 -33.77 11.41 -16.67
CA LYS A 367 -34.14 12.72 -17.18
C LYS A 367 -35.54 12.97 -16.67
N ASP A 368 -35.77 14.16 -16.14
CA ASP A 368 -37.10 14.62 -15.77
C ASP A 368 -37.79 15.17 -17.02
N TYR A 369 -38.55 14.33 -17.73
CA TYR A 369 -39.23 14.70 -18.97
C TYR A 369 -40.32 15.76 -18.74
N TYR A 370 -40.88 15.84 -17.52
CA TYR A 370 -41.81 16.93 -17.16
C TYR A 370 -41.07 18.27 -17.16
N LYS A 371 -39.88 18.30 -16.55
CA LYS A 371 -39.02 19.50 -16.56
C LYS A 371 -38.56 19.90 -17.96
N VAL A 372 -38.27 18.93 -18.83
CA VAL A 372 -37.93 19.19 -20.25
C VAL A 372 -39.07 19.90 -20.98
N LEU A 373 -40.32 19.53 -20.69
CA LEU A 373 -41.51 20.21 -21.24
C LEU A 373 -41.90 21.48 -20.45
N GLY A 374 -41.22 21.79 -19.35
CA GLY A 374 -41.55 22.93 -18.49
C GLY A 374 -42.87 22.78 -17.74
N LEU A 375 -43.26 21.53 -17.42
CA LEU A 375 -44.47 21.18 -16.66
C LEU A 375 -44.08 20.57 -15.31
N SER A 376 -44.94 20.71 -14.30
CA SER A 376 -44.90 19.83 -13.13
C SER A 376 -45.72 18.55 -13.39
N ALA A 377 -45.41 17.46 -12.67
CA ALA A 377 -46.15 16.21 -12.79
C ALA A 377 -47.65 16.35 -12.47
N GLN A 378 -48.01 17.31 -11.62
CA GLN A 378 -49.39 17.61 -11.23
C GLN A 378 -50.16 18.38 -12.32
N GLU A 379 -49.46 19.15 -13.16
CA GLU A 379 -50.04 19.97 -14.23
C GLU A 379 -50.07 19.24 -15.59
N ALA A 380 -49.48 18.05 -15.67
CA ALA A 380 -49.25 17.33 -16.91
C ALA A 380 -50.46 16.49 -17.35
N ASP A 381 -51.58 17.14 -17.66
CA ASP A 381 -52.68 16.52 -18.42
C ASP A 381 -52.33 16.42 -19.92
N ASP A 382 -53.06 15.58 -20.67
CA ASP A 382 -52.76 15.31 -22.08
C ASP A 382 -52.76 16.59 -22.94
N ALA A 383 -53.59 17.58 -22.57
CA ALA A 383 -53.67 18.86 -23.26
C ALA A 383 -52.48 19.77 -22.91
N ALA A 384 -52.02 19.79 -21.67
CA ALA A 384 -50.83 20.51 -21.22
C ALA A 384 -49.56 19.94 -21.85
N ILE A 385 -49.42 18.61 -21.90
CA ILE A 385 -48.28 17.93 -22.54
C ILE A 385 -48.19 18.30 -24.03
N LYS A 386 -49.31 18.27 -24.76
CA LYS A 386 -49.37 18.67 -26.18
C LYS A 386 -49.06 20.15 -26.39
N ARG A 387 -49.60 21.03 -25.54
CA ARG A 387 -49.32 22.48 -25.61
C ARG A 387 -47.86 22.80 -25.31
N ALA A 388 -47.28 22.16 -24.29
CA ALA A 388 -45.88 22.31 -23.92
C ALA A 388 -44.93 21.80 -25.01
N TYR A 389 -45.23 20.64 -25.60
CA TYR A 389 -44.51 20.12 -26.76
C TYR A 389 -44.54 21.10 -27.94
N LYS A 390 -45.74 21.60 -28.30
CA LYS A 390 -45.92 22.58 -29.37
C LYS A 390 -45.08 23.84 -29.15
N LYS A 391 -45.07 24.35 -27.91
CA LYS A 391 -44.28 25.51 -27.48
C LYS A 391 -42.78 25.23 -27.57
N GLY A 392 -42.32 24.08 -27.10
CA GLY A 392 -40.92 23.66 -27.15
C GLY A 392 -40.40 23.49 -28.58
N CYS A 393 -41.18 22.85 -29.46
CA CYS A 393 -40.81 22.70 -30.88
C CYS A 393 -40.69 24.05 -31.59
N LEU A 394 -41.60 25.00 -31.34
CA LEU A 394 -41.52 26.35 -31.91
C LEU A 394 -40.31 27.13 -31.37
N GLN A 395 -39.95 26.93 -30.11
CA GLN A 395 -38.83 27.61 -29.48
C GLN A 395 -37.48 27.13 -30.03
N TRP A 396 -37.34 25.81 -30.21
CA TRP A 396 -36.08 25.15 -30.57
C TRP A 396 -36.02 24.69 -32.04
N HIS A 397 -36.94 25.17 -32.89
CA HIS A 397 -36.98 24.77 -34.30
C HIS A 397 -35.68 25.16 -35.04
N PRO A 398 -35.06 24.26 -35.84
CA PRO A 398 -33.80 24.53 -36.54
C PRO A 398 -33.81 25.84 -37.35
N ASP A 399 -34.91 26.15 -38.05
CA ASP A 399 -35.04 27.37 -38.86
C ASP A 399 -34.91 28.67 -38.05
N LYS A 400 -35.32 28.66 -36.78
CA LYS A 400 -35.22 29.85 -35.91
C LYS A 400 -33.78 30.13 -35.48
N TRP A 401 -32.93 29.11 -35.53
CA TRP A 401 -31.53 29.15 -35.10
C TRP A 401 -30.55 28.96 -36.27
N ALA A 402 -31.04 29.01 -37.51
CA ALA A 402 -30.24 28.77 -38.72
C ALA A 402 -29.10 29.79 -38.91
N ASN A 403 -29.26 31.01 -38.38
CA ASN A 403 -28.27 32.10 -38.45
C ASN A 403 -27.51 32.31 -37.12
N ALA A 404 -27.69 31.42 -36.13
CA ALA A 404 -27.03 31.50 -34.84
C ALA A 404 -25.60 30.93 -34.90
N SER A 405 -24.82 31.11 -33.83
CA SER A 405 -23.49 30.49 -33.73
C SER A 405 -23.60 28.95 -33.73
N ASP A 406 -22.51 28.26 -34.07
CA ASP A 406 -22.48 26.79 -34.09
C ASP A 406 -22.80 26.18 -32.72
N GLU A 407 -22.40 26.84 -31.62
CA GLU A 407 -22.72 26.42 -30.25
C GLU A 407 -24.22 26.55 -29.93
N GLU A 408 -24.85 27.64 -30.38
CA GLU A 408 -26.29 27.86 -30.16
C GLU A 408 -27.14 26.94 -31.02
N ARG A 409 -26.75 26.68 -32.27
CA ARG A 409 -27.43 25.74 -33.17
C ARG A 409 -27.37 24.32 -32.62
N THR A 410 -26.20 23.88 -32.18
CA THR A 410 -26.04 22.55 -31.56
C THR A 410 -26.83 22.42 -30.26
N HIS A 411 -26.91 23.49 -29.46
CA HIS A 411 -27.77 23.53 -28.28
C HIS A 411 -29.26 23.44 -28.65
N ALA A 412 -29.73 24.22 -29.62
CA ALA A 412 -31.13 24.20 -30.06
C ALA A 412 -31.53 22.83 -30.64
N GLU A 413 -30.67 22.21 -31.46
CA GLU A 413 -30.89 20.84 -31.97
C GLU A 413 -30.99 19.81 -30.84
N LYS A 414 -30.15 19.94 -29.80
CA LYS A 414 -30.19 19.07 -28.62
C LYS A 414 -31.52 19.25 -27.86
N MET A 415 -31.91 20.49 -27.58
CA MET A 415 -33.16 20.78 -26.86
C MET A 415 -34.39 20.32 -27.67
N PHE A 416 -34.38 20.48 -28.99
CA PHE A 416 -35.44 20.00 -29.88
C PHE A 416 -35.60 18.47 -29.79
N LYS A 417 -34.49 17.72 -29.80
CA LYS A 417 -34.50 16.26 -29.62
C LYS A 417 -35.02 15.86 -28.24
N GLU A 418 -34.59 16.55 -27.18
CA GLU A 418 -35.03 16.26 -25.81
C GLU A 418 -36.54 16.53 -25.62
N VAL A 419 -37.08 17.60 -26.21
CA VAL A 419 -38.53 17.90 -26.20
C VAL A 419 -39.33 16.82 -26.95
N GLY A 420 -38.81 16.33 -28.09
CA GLY A 420 -39.39 15.20 -28.84
C GLY A 420 -39.40 13.90 -28.04
N GLU A 421 -38.26 13.57 -27.41
CA GLU A 421 -38.11 12.40 -26.54
C GLU A 421 -39.11 12.46 -25.37
N ALA A 422 -39.18 13.61 -24.68
CA ALA A 422 -40.10 13.82 -23.56
C ALA A 422 -41.57 13.64 -23.96
N PHE A 423 -41.99 14.22 -25.09
CA PHE A 423 -43.34 14.06 -25.58
C PHE A 423 -43.66 12.62 -25.97
N SER A 424 -42.73 11.88 -26.58
CA SER A 424 -42.94 10.48 -26.99
C SER A 424 -43.22 9.53 -25.82
N ILE A 425 -42.71 9.86 -24.63
CA ILE A 425 -42.91 9.10 -23.40
C ILE A 425 -44.16 9.57 -22.66
N LEU A 426 -44.35 10.89 -22.52
CA LEU A 426 -45.43 11.45 -21.71
C LEU A 426 -46.80 11.50 -22.41
N SER A 427 -46.84 11.47 -23.75
CA SER A 427 -48.10 11.52 -24.52
C SER A 427 -48.82 10.17 -24.63
N ASP A 428 -48.12 9.06 -24.36
CA ASP A 428 -48.69 7.71 -24.35
C ASP A 428 -49.04 7.32 -22.91
N PRO A 429 -50.32 7.04 -22.59
CA PRO A 429 -50.75 6.72 -21.22
C PRO A 429 -50.01 5.55 -20.59
N GLN A 430 -49.67 4.51 -21.37
CA GLN A 430 -48.95 3.34 -20.86
C GLN A 430 -47.48 3.68 -20.58
N LYS A 431 -46.82 4.39 -21.51
CA LYS A 431 -45.42 4.81 -21.30
C LYS A 431 -45.29 5.84 -20.19
N LYS A 432 -46.25 6.75 -20.07
CA LYS A 432 -46.35 7.71 -18.97
C LYS A 432 -46.51 6.98 -17.64
N GLN A 433 -47.39 5.98 -17.54
CA GLN A 433 -47.54 5.19 -16.31
C GLN A 433 -46.28 4.39 -15.97
N LEU A 434 -45.62 3.78 -16.96
CA LEU A 434 -44.35 3.08 -16.77
C LEU A 434 -43.22 4.05 -16.40
N TYR A 435 -43.25 5.28 -16.92
CA TYR A 435 -42.35 6.35 -16.52
C TYR A 435 -42.64 6.81 -15.08
N ASP A 436 -43.87 7.12 -14.73
CA ASP A 436 -44.24 7.56 -13.38
C ASP A 436 -43.98 6.49 -12.31
N SER A 437 -44.09 5.21 -12.67
CA SER A 437 -43.76 4.07 -11.80
C SER A 437 -42.26 3.71 -11.74
N GLY A 438 -41.41 4.40 -12.49
CA GLY A 438 -39.95 4.17 -12.50
C GLY A 438 -39.51 2.91 -13.25
N GLN A 439 -40.40 2.27 -14.02
CA GLN A 439 -40.10 1.07 -14.81
C GLN A 439 -39.55 1.37 -16.21
N LEU A 440 -39.70 2.62 -16.67
CA LEU A 440 -39.23 3.08 -17.99
C LEU A 440 -38.08 4.09 -17.83
N ASP A 441 -36.85 3.65 -18.09
CA ASP A 441 -35.64 4.48 -18.00
C ASP A 441 -35.37 5.22 -19.32
N ASN A 442 -34.68 6.36 -19.29
CA ASN A 442 -34.29 7.07 -20.53
C ASN A 442 -33.38 6.23 -21.45
N ALA A 443 -32.80 5.13 -20.92
CA ALA A 443 -31.86 4.26 -21.62
C ALA A 443 -32.51 3.12 -22.41
N SER A 444 -33.85 2.95 -22.34
CA SER A 444 -34.57 1.98 -23.18
C SER A 444 -34.51 2.29 -24.69
N GLY A 445 -33.79 3.35 -25.09
CA GLY A 445 -33.50 3.70 -26.48
C GLY A 445 -32.15 3.28 -27.04
N VAL A 446 -31.25 2.63 -26.28
CA VAL A 446 -29.92 2.22 -26.79
C VAL A 446 -29.59 0.76 -26.43
N GLY A 447 -30.09 -0.15 -27.26
CA GLY A 447 -29.53 -1.48 -27.50
C GLY A 447 -29.91 -2.59 -26.52
N ASN A 448 -30.94 -3.38 -26.82
CA ASN A 448 -30.79 -4.73 -27.38
C ASN A 448 -32.18 -5.31 -27.73
N GLU A 449 -32.29 -5.83 -28.97
CA GLU A 449 -33.36 -6.69 -29.51
C GLU A 449 -34.84 -6.29 -29.37
N GLY A 450 -35.42 -5.81 -30.48
CA GLY A 450 -36.87 -5.88 -30.74
C GLY A 450 -37.59 -4.54 -30.84
N GLY A 451 -37.40 -3.81 -31.94
CA GLY A 451 -38.28 -2.69 -32.33
C GLY A 451 -37.57 -1.35 -32.47
N ARG A 452 -37.12 -1.02 -33.69
CA ARG A 452 -36.63 0.31 -34.06
C ARG A 452 -37.77 1.35 -33.92
N PHE A 453 -37.70 2.20 -32.91
CA PHE A 453 -38.32 3.53 -32.93
C PHE A 453 -37.27 4.57 -32.52
N SER A 454 -36.31 4.81 -33.42
CA SER A 454 -35.56 6.06 -33.43
C SER A 454 -36.31 6.97 -34.39
N ALA A 455 -37.15 7.87 -33.88
CA ALA A 455 -37.76 8.90 -34.71
C ALA A 455 -36.63 9.77 -35.28
N SER A 456 -36.48 9.77 -36.60
CA SER A 456 -35.55 10.68 -37.27
C SER A 456 -36.00 12.13 -37.05
N SER A 457 -35.10 13.11 -37.23
CA SER A 457 -35.49 14.52 -37.17
C SER A 457 -36.64 14.83 -38.13
N GLU A 458 -36.73 14.12 -39.25
CA GLU A 458 -37.84 14.18 -40.20
C GLU A 458 -39.13 13.58 -39.64
N ASP A 459 -39.09 12.47 -38.89
CA ASP A 459 -40.29 11.87 -38.31
C ASP A 459 -40.90 12.77 -37.23
N LEU A 460 -40.08 13.44 -36.42
CA LEU A 460 -40.54 14.42 -35.43
C LEU A 460 -41.13 15.67 -36.10
N LEU A 461 -40.53 16.15 -37.20
CA LEU A 461 -41.06 17.25 -38.01
C LEU A 461 -42.35 16.87 -38.75
N ASN A 462 -42.50 15.62 -39.17
CA ASN A 462 -43.71 15.11 -39.82
C ASN A 462 -44.88 14.97 -38.84
N VAL A 463 -44.63 14.46 -37.62
CA VAL A 463 -45.63 14.43 -36.54
C VAL A 463 -46.02 15.85 -36.11
N MET A 464 -45.06 16.78 -36.10
CA MET A 464 -45.32 18.21 -35.88
C MET A 464 -46.20 18.78 -37.01
N ASN A 465 -45.85 18.56 -38.28
CA ASN A 465 -46.62 19.07 -39.42
C ASN A 465 -48.06 18.52 -39.44
N MET A 466 -48.27 17.25 -39.09
CA MET A 466 -49.62 16.69 -38.94
C MET A 466 -50.42 17.36 -37.81
N MET A 467 -49.77 17.69 -36.68
CA MET A 467 -50.41 18.35 -35.53
C MET A 467 -50.67 19.85 -35.75
N PHE A 468 -49.84 20.53 -36.55
CA PHE A 468 -50.00 21.95 -36.88
C PHE A 468 -50.99 22.18 -38.04
N GLN A 469 -51.16 21.22 -38.95
CA GLN A 469 -52.16 21.30 -40.03
C GLN A 469 -53.61 21.23 -39.51
N GLY A 470 -53.87 20.57 -38.38
CA GLY A 470 -55.23 20.43 -37.83
C GLY A 470 -55.81 21.66 -37.14
N SER A 471 -55.05 22.75 -36.97
CA SER A 471 -55.45 23.90 -36.13
C SER A 471 -55.44 25.26 -36.85
N PHE A 472 -55.16 25.29 -38.15
CA PHE A 472 -55.31 26.48 -39.00
C PHE A 472 -56.20 26.13 -40.21
N GLY A 473 -57.51 26.02 -39.95
CA GLY A 473 -58.52 26.12 -41.00
C GLY A 473 -58.73 27.59 -41.35
N GLY A 474 -58.19 28.05 -42.47
CA GLY A 474 -58.37 29.40 -42.97
C GLY A 474 -57.48 29.68 -44.18
N GLY A 475 -58.09 29.69 -45.37
CA GLY A 475 -57.42 29.53 -46.65
C GLY A 475 -56.48 30.65 -47.10
N LEU A 476 -55.54 30.26 -47.96
CA LEU A 476 -55.12 31.00 -49.14
C LEU A 476 -54.66 29.97 -50.19
N GLY A 477 -55.16 30.16 -51.41
CA GLY A 477 -55.05 29.24 -52.54
C GLY A 477 -53.67 29.19 -53.22
N PRO A 478 -53.58 28.51 -54.37
CA PRO A 478 -52.44 27.67 -54.72
C PRO A 478 -51.37 28.41 -55.54
N SER A 479 -50.15 27.87 -55.48
CA SER A 479 -49.06 27.93 -56.48
C SER A 479 -47.76 28.48 -55.91
N GLN A 480 -46.84 27.58 -55.54
CA GLN A 480 -45.46 27.64 -56.02
C GLN A 480 -44.78 26.29 -55.75
N LYS A 481 -44.73 25.46 -56.78
CA LYS A 481 -43.76 24.37 -56.88
C LYS A 481 -42.37 25.00 -56.96
N PHE A 482 -41.50 24.74 -55.99
CA PHE A 482 -40.06 24.99 -56.16
C PHE A 482 -39.37 23.67 -56.49
N PHE A 483 -38.81 23.64 -57.69
CA PHE A 483 -38.01 22.56 -58.26
C PHE A 483 -36.69 22.41 -57.50
N PHE A 484 -36.30 21.16 -57.25
CA PHE A 484 -34.94 20.78 -56.91
C PHE A 484 -34.00 21.04 -58.09
N SER A 485 -32.95 21.83 -57.85
CA SER A 485 -31.81 21.98 -58.76
C SER A 485 -30.68 21.07 -58.28
N ASN A 486 -30.27 20.14 -59.15
CA ASN A 486 -29.11 19.27 -58.97
C ASN A 486 -27.83 19.99 -59.40
N GLY A 487 -26.80 19.95 -58.54
CA GLY A 487 -25.38 20.03 -58.91
C GLY A 487 -24.58 21.17 -58.24
N PRO A 488 -23.23 21.04 -58.10
CA PRO A 488 -22.37 20.06 -58.76
C PRO A 488 -21.61 19.10 -57.81
N GLN A 489 -21.34 17.92 -58.34
CA GLN A 489 -20.36 16.95 -57.85
C GLN A 489 -18.95 17.56 -57.89
N PHE A 490 -18.21 17.47 -56.79
CA PHE A 490 -16.76 17.55 -56.82
C PHE A 490 -16.14 16.22 -56.40
N SER A 491 -15.18 15.83 -57.22
CA SER A 491 -14.48 14.55 -57.32
C SER A 491 -13.60 14.25 -56.09
N ARG A 492 -13.69 13.00 -55.63
CA ARG A 492 -12.73 12.40 -54.70
C ARG A 492 -11.48 11.98 -55.48
N GLN A 493 -10.32 12.54 -55.14
CA GLN A 493 -9.02 11.91 -55.39
C GLN A 493 -8.53 11.20 -54.12
N PRO A 494 -7.86 10.04 -54.23
CA PRO A 494 -7.40 9.26 -53.09
C PRO A 494 -6.00 9.70 -52.63
N LYS A 495 -5.78 9.80 -51.31
CA LYS A 495 -4.43 9.85 -50.73
C LYS A 495 -4.31 8.84 -49.57
N GLN A 496 -3.56 7.79 -49.89
CA GLN A 496 -2.56 7.06 -49.09
C GLN A 496 -2.92 6.68 -47.65
N GLY A 497 -3.11 5.37 -47.45
CA GLY A 497 -3.17 4.73 -46.15
C GLY A 497 -1.78 4.59 -45.51
N PHE A 498 -1.71 4.92 -44.22
CA PHE A 498 -0.64 4.51 -43.32
C PHE A 498 -0.97 3.13 -42.76
N VAL A 499 -0.06 2.17 -42.94
CA VAL A 499 -0.10 0.84 -42.33
C VAL A 499 0.76 0.88 -41.06
N PHE A 500 0.16 0.63 -39.90
CA PHE A 500 0.88 0.19 -38.71
C PHE A 500 1.03 -1.34 -38.79
N ARG A 501 2.27 -1.84 -38.74
CA ARG A 501 2.57 -3.25 -38.49
C ARG A 501 2.38 -3.52 -36.99
N PHE A 502 1.74 -4.65 -36.69
CA PHE A 502 1.79 -5.30 -35.38
C PHE A 502 3.21 -5.80 -35.07
#